data_AF-A0A0S7X8K6-F1
#
_entry.id   AF-A0A0S7X8K6-F1
#
_cell.length_a   1.000
_cell.length_b   1.000
_cell.length_c   1.000
_cell.angle_alpha   90.00
_cell.angle_beta   90.00
_cell.angle_gamma   90.00
#
_symmetry.space_group_name_H-M   'P 1'
#
loop_
_entity.id
_entity.type
_entity.pdbx_description
1 polymer ?
#
loop_
_entity_poly.entity_id
_entity_poly.type
_entity_poly.pdbx_seq_one_letter_code
_entity_poly.pdbx_strand_id
1 'polypeptide(L)'
;MRAKRNNSEQTLVLIKPDALLYSLTGFIIERISAVHNPIIAASKVVRVTQELAEEHYTNIKGKPFYPATLRYIMGDLHYPTKPEKRRVVAIVYEGADIVNKIKGYFGPTRPKDAKQLAKEKGIITLRAQLSYADYSVDREERIDNAVHASESEAEAEREIKLWFEPGDFPEQHRFFDYVESEEHFYYSKESGDGEYRLLNTREPGSKGIIAPGALVWETDYQNLLLYRDKRSSPTIPLNSIIAKYLIKTR
;
A
#
# COMPACT_ATOMS: atom_id res chain seq x y z
N MET A 1 -2.80 25.77 1.74
CA MET A 1 -4.05 26.30 1.13
C MET A 1 -4.95 25.11 0.81
N ARG A 2 -6.21 25.13 1.21
CA ARG A 2 -7.15 24.01 1.03
C ARG A 2 -7.73 24.10 -0.39
N ALA A 3 -7.26 23.27 -1.32
CA ALA A 3 -8.01 23.05 -2.56
C ALA A 3 -9.35 22.40 -2.17
N LYS A 4 -10.46 23.01 -2.60
CA LYS A 4 -11.80 22.43 -2.43
C LYS A 4 -11.76 20.97 -2.88
N ARG A 5 -12.17 20.04 -2.01
CA ARG A 5 -12.51 18.67 -2.40
C ARG A 5 -13.63 18.79 -3.44
N ASN A 6 -13.26 18.76 -4.71
CA ASN A 6 -14.18 18.25 -5.73
C ASN A 6 -14.57 16.83 -5.28
N ASN A 7 -15.74 16.38 -5.71
CA ASN A 7 -16.40 15.11 -5.35
C ASN A 7 -15.60 13.86 -5.81
N SER A 8 -14.29 13.87 -5.59
CA SER A 8 -13.26 12.97 -6.09
C SER A 8 -12.60 12.31 -4.89
N GLU A 9 -12.39 11.01 -5.00
CA GLU A 9 -11.76 10.15 -4.02
C GLU A 9 -10.45 9.62 -4.59
N GLN A 10 -9.59 9.07 -3.73
CA GLN A 10 -8.43 8.31 -4.14
C GLN A 10 -8.50 6.90 -3.53
N THR A 11 -7.99 5.90 -4.24
CA THR A 11 -7.85 4.52 -3.74
C THR A 11 -6.46 3.98 -4.05
N LEU A 12 -5.90 3.21 -3.11
CA LEU A 12 -4.70 2.43 -3.38
C LEU A 12 -5.09 1.18 -4.17
N VAL A 13 -4.31 0.86 -5.21
CA VAL A 13 -4.31 -0.43 -5.88
C VAL A 13 -2.90 -1.02 -5.84
N LEU A 14 -2.80 -2.28 -5.45
CA LEU A 14 -1.55 -3.04 -5.54
C LEU A 14 -1.70 -4.15 -6.57
N ILE A 15 -0.78 -4.21 -7.53
CA ILE A 15 -0.58 -5.37 -8.40
C ILE A 15 0.43 -6.28 -7.70
N LYS A 16 -0.06 -7.44 -7.26
CA LYS A 16 0.63 -8.36 -6.36
C LYS A 16 1.66 -9.24 -7.10
N PRO A 17 2.57 -9.92 -6.38
CA PRO A 17 3.67 -10.66 -7.00
C PRO A 17 3.24 -11.80 -7.93
N ASP A 18 2.09 -12.44 -7.69
CA ASP A 18 1.49 -13.43 -8.58
C ASP A 18 1.12 -12.83 -9.95
N ALA A 19 0.52 -11.64 -9.97
CA ALA A 19 0.21 -10.97 -11.23
C ALA A 19 1.48 -10.63 -12.02
N LEU A 20 2.54 -10.22 -11.33
CA LEU A 20 3.84 -9.95 -11.96
C LEU A 20 4.53 -11.22 -12.47
N LEU A 21 4.34 -12.37 -11.80
CA LEU A 21 4.86 -13.66 -12.24
C LEU A 21 4.34 -14.04 -13.63
N TYR A 22 3.09 -13.69 -13.91
CA TYR A 22 2.43 -13.96 -15.20
C TYR A 22 2.42 -12.75 -16.15
N SER A 23 3.20 -11.69 -15.85
CA SER A 23 3.30 -10.48 -16.69
C SER A 23 1.96 -9.77 -16.94
N LEU A 24 1.04 -9.79 -15.96
CA LEU A 24 -0.31 -9.25 -16.08
C LEU A 24 -0.41 -7.73 -15.83
N THR A 25 0.70 -7.04 -15.57
CA THR A 25 0.71 -5.62 -15.18
C THR A 25 0.01 -4.72 -16.19
N GLY A 26 0.39 -4.80 -17.47
CA GLY A 26 -0.18 -3.97 -18.52
C GLY A 26 -1.68 -4.23 -18.72
N PHE A 27 -2.06 -5.52 -18.72
CA PHE A 27 -3.45 -5.95 -18.80
C PHE A 27 -4.29 -5.38 -17.63
N ILE A 28 -3.81 -5.46 -16.39
CA ILE A 28 -4.53 -4.94 -15.23
C ILE A 28 -4.71 -3.42 -15.32
N ILE A 29 -3.67 -2.68 -15.71
CA ILE A 29 -3.75 -1.22 -15.86
C ILE A 29 -4.76 -0.87 -16.95
N GLU A 30 -4.70 -1.50 -18.12
CA GLU A 30 -5.66 -1.30 -19.21
C GLU A 30 -7.10 -1.52 -18.74
N ARG A 31 -7.33 -2.62 -18.00
CA ARG A 31 -8.65 -2.97 -17.48
C ARG A 31 -9.17 -1.96 -16.47
N ILE A 32 -8.32 -1.44 -15.58
CA ILE A 32 -8.72 -0.40 -14.62
C ILE A 32 -8.97 0.93 -15.34
N SER A 33 -8.17 1.29 -16.35
CA SER A 33 -8.40 2.50 -17.16
C SER A 33 -9.78 2.50 -17.84
N ALA A 34 -10.29 1.32 -18.20
CA ALA A 34 -11.64 1.17 -18.73
C ALA A 34 -12.76 1.37 -17.69
N VAL A 35 -12.44 1.38 -16.38
CA VAL A 35 -13.40 1.64 -15.28
C VAL A 35 -13.61 3.14 -15.11
N HIS A 36 -14.42 3.73 -15.99
CA HIS A 36 -14.78 5.15 -15.93
C HIS A 36 -13.59 6.14 -16.01
N ASN A 37 -12.52 5.77 -16.71
CA ASN A 37 -11.35 6.62 -16.99
C ASN A 37 -10.75 7.29 -15.73
N PRO A 38 -10.28 6.50 -14.76
CA PRO A 38 -9.68 7.04 -13.56
C PRO A 38 -8.32 7.66 -13.86
N ILE A 39 -7.95 8.69 -13.08
CA ILE A 39 -6.64 9.32 -13.18
C ILE A 39 -5.65 8.50 -12.37
N ILE A 40 -4.45 8.27 -12.90
CA ILE A 40 -3.32 7.76 -12.09
C ILE A 40 -2.67 8.96 -11.41
N ALA A 41 -2.92 9.12 -10.10
CA ALA A 41 -2.39 10.22 -9.30
C ALA A 41 -0.92 10.02 -8.91
N ALA A 42 -0.52 8.77 -8.65
CA ALA A 42 0.86 8.36 -8.37
C ALA A 42 1.04 6.87 -8.69
N SER A 43 2.28 6.46 -8.98
CA SER A 43 2.63 5.04 -9.11
C SER A 43 4.09 4.78 -8.78
N LYS A 44 4.40 3.60 -8.23
CA LYS A 44 5.78 3.14 -8.02
C LYS A 44 5.90 1.63 -7.89
N VAL A 45 7.11 1.12 -8.12
CA VAL A 45 7.47 -0.28 -7.88
C VAL A 45 8.09 -0.37 -6.49
N VAL A 46 7.61 -1.30 -5.67
CA VAL A 46 8.01 -1.41 -4.26
C VAL A 46 8.47 -2.84 -3.96
N ARG A 47 9.66 -2.97 -3.37
CA ARG A 47 10.04 -4.18 -2.65
C ARG A 47 9.45 -4.10 -1.24
N VAL A 48 8.42 -4.89 -0.98
CA VAL A 48 7.65 -4.82 0.27
C VAL A 48 8.51 -5.38 1.41
N THR A 49 8.72 -4.59 2.47
CA THR A 49 9.39 -5.05 3.69
C THR A 49 8.41 -5.76 4.62
N GLN A 50 8.93 -6.50 5.60
CA GLN A 50 8.12 -7.13 6.64
C GLN A 50 7.27 -6.07 7.36
N GLU A 51 7.89 -4.96 7.75
CA GLU A 51 7.22 -3.87 8.47
C GLU A 51 6.08 -3.26 7.65
N LEU A 52 6.32 -2.99 6.35
CA LEU A 52 5.27 -2.46 5.47
C LEU A 52 4.11 -3.46 5.29
N ALA A 53 4.42 -4.75 5.15
CA ALA A 53 3.40 -5.79 5.02
C ALA A 53 2.54 -5.91 6.28
N GLU A 54 3.16 -5.87 7.47
CA GLU A 54 2.45 -5.95 8.76
C GLU A 54 1.54 -4.75 9.00
N GLU A 55 2.02 -3.55 8.71
CA GLU A 55 1.24 -2.31 8.85
C GLU A 55 0.08 -2.24 7.83
N HIS A 56 0.31 -2.74 6.61
CA HIS A 56 -0.74 -2.83 5.60
C HIS A 56 -1.84 -3.84 6.00
N TYR A 57 -1.46 -4.99 6.56
CA TYR A 57 -2.39 -6.07 6.95
C TYR A 57 -2.74 -6.10 8.43
N THR A 58 -2.60 -4.99 9.16
CA THR A 58 -2.88 -4.93 10.60
C THR A 58 -4.32 -5.36 10.95
N ASN A 59 -5.28 -5.08 10.07
CA ASN A 59 -6.69 -5.47 10.23
C ASN A 59 -6.95 -6.99 10.26
N ILE A 60 -6.04 -7.80 9.73
CA ILE A 60 -6.12 -9.26 9.72
C ILE A 60 -5.04 -9.92 10.60
N LYS A 61 -4.36 -9.14 11.45
CA LYS A 61 -3.37 -9.66 12.40
C LYS A 61 -4.03 -10.69 13.33
N GLY A 62 -3.36 -11.81 13.54
CA GLY A 62 -3.86 -12.92 14.37
C GLY A 62 -4.78 -13.91 13.65
N LYS A 63 -5.13 -13.68 12.37
CA LYS A 63 -5.83 -14.68 11.56
C LYS A 63 -4.88 -15.82 11.15
N PRO A 64 -5.36 -17.08 11.00
CA PRO A 64 -4.49 -18.21 10.64
C PRO A 64 -3.69 -18.02 9.34
N PHE A 65 -4.30 -17.35 8.36
CA PHE A 65 -3.68 -17.06 7.06
C PHE A 65 -2.76 -15.81 7.06
N TYR A 66 -2.62 -15.11 8.19
CA TYR A 66 -1.84 -13.87 8.27
C TYR A 66 -0.36 -14.07 7.87
N PRO A 67 0.38 -15.08 8.39
CA PRO A 67 1.78 -15.28 8.01
C PRO A 67 1.96 -15.57 6.51
N ALA A 68 1.05 -16.36 5.92
CA ALA A 68 1.05 -16.65 4.49
C ALA A 68 0.75 -15.39 3.66
N THR A 69 -0.13 -14.51 4.14
CA THR A 69 -0.47 -13.24 3.48
C THR A 69 0.72 -12.29 3.43
N LEU A 70 1.52 -12.21 4.51
CA LEU A 70 2.75 -11.40 4.53
C LEU A 70 3.77 -11.94 3.53
N ARG A 71 4.05 -13.25 3.56
CA ARG A 71 4.97 -13.90 2.61
C ARG A 71 4.50 -13.76 1.16
N TYR A 72 3.18 -13.74 0.93
CA TYR A 72 2.59 -13.52 -0.38
C TYR A 72 2.86 -12.10 -0.88
N ILE A 73 2.51 -11.05 -0.12
CA ILE A 73 2.69 -9.67 -0.59
C ILE A 73 4.16 -9.29 -0.74
N MET A 74 5.04 -9.87 0.09
CA MET A 74 6.49 -9.74 -0.04
C MET A 74 7.07 -10.52 -1.23
N GLY A 75 6.27 -11.38 -1.87
CA GLY A 75 6.67 -12.16 -3.05
C GLY A 75 7.52 -13.39 -2.72
N ASP A 76 7.70 -13.74 -1.44
CA ASP A 76 8.47 -14.90 -1.02
C ASP A 76 7.87 -16.20 -1.55
N LEU A 77 6.54 -16.29 -1.62
CA LEU A 77 5.83 -17.46 -2.11
C LEU A 77 5.91 -17.63 -3.63
N HIS A 78 6.13 -16.53 -4.37
CA HIS A 78 6.15 -16.51 -5.84
C HIS A 78 7.56 -16.51 -6.42
N TYR A 79 8.52 -15.97 -5.67
CA TYR A 79 9.93 -15.91 -6.04
C TYR A 79 10.84 -16.42 -4.91
N PRO A 80 10.72 -17.70 -4.50
CA PRO A 80 11.47 -18.23 -3.36
C PRO A 80 12.99 -18.20 -3.59
N THR A 81 13.44 -18.36 -4.83
CA THR A 81 14.86 -18.39 -5.22
C THR A 81 15.32 -17.16 -6.01
N LYS A 82 14.44 -16.16 -6.19
CA LYS A 82 14.67 -14.98 -7.06
C LYS A 82 14.31 -13.68 -6.33
N PRO A 83 15.01 -13.31 -5.24
CA PRO A 83 14.69 -12.13 -4.44
C PRO A 83 14.68 -10.83 -5.25
N GLU A 84 15.45 -10.74 -6.34
CA GLU A 84 15.47 -9.59 -7.26
C GLU A 84 14.15 -9.37 -8.00
N LYS A 85 13.28 -10.39 -8.04
CA LYS A 85 11.94 -10.29 -8.66
C LYS A 85 10.83 -9.93 -7.67
N ARG A 86 11.10 -9.99 -6.36
CA ARG A 86 10.11 -9.73 -5.30
C ARG A 86 9.75 -8.24 -5.25
N ARG A 87 8.57 -7.91 -5.78
CA ARG A 87 8.04 -6.55 -5.81
C ARG A 87 6.54 -6.54 -6.02
N VAL A 88 5.93 -5.39 -5.74
CA VAL A 88 4.57 -5.03 -6.15
C VAL A 88 4.62 -3.76 -6.99
N VAL A 89 3.58 -3.53 -7.78
CA VAL A 89 3.33 -2.21 -8.38
C VAL A 89 2.21 -1.56 -7.58
N ALA A 90 2.51 -0.45 -6.92
CA ALA A 90 1.55 0.36 -6.20
C ALA A 90 1.09 1.51 -7.10
N ILE A 91 -0.21 1.73 -7.20
CA ILE A 91 -0.82 2.78 -8.01
C ILE A 91 -1.92 3.43 -7.19
N VAL A 92 -1.97 4.77 -7.18
CA VAL A 92 -3.09 5.52 -6.63
C VAL A 92 -3.97 5.98 -7.79
N TYR A 93 -5.22 5.54 -7.77
CA TYR A 93 -6.23 5.99 -8.72
C TYR A 93 -7.12 7.04 -8.09
N GLU A 94 -7.49 8.04 -8.89
CA GLU A 94 -8.32 9.18 -8.49
C GLU A 94 -9.55 9.27 -9.40
N GLY A 95 -10.70 9.60 -8.81
CA GLY A 95 -11.94 9.88 -9.52
C GLY A 95 -13.17 9.90 -8.61
N ALA A 96 -14.32 10.25 -9.16
CA ALA A 96 -15.58 10.23 -8.43
C ALA A 96 -16.00 8.80 -8.09
N ASP A 97 -16.29 8.51 -6.81
CA ASP A 97 -16.70 7.18 -6.31
C ASP A 97 -15.69 6.08 -6.69
N ILE A 98 -14.40 6.42 -6.81
CA ILE A 98 -13.40 5.52 -7.40
C ILE A 98 -13.11 4.32 -6.51
N VAL A 99 -13.24 4.48 -5.19
CA VAL A 99 -13.04 3.40 -4.22
C VAL A 99 -14.04 2.28 -4.49
N ASN A 100 -15.33 2.60 -4.56
CA ASN A 100 -16.38 1.61 -4.80
C ASN A 100 -16.33 1.06 -6.22
N LYS A 101 -16.07 1.90 -7.22
CA LYS A 101 -15.97 1.47 -8.62
C LYS A 101 -14.86 0.45 -8.85
N ILE A 102 -13.65 0.72 -8.35
CA ILE A 102 -12.51 -0.22 -8.52
C ILE A 102 -12.76 -1.50 -7.72
N LYS A 103 -13.20 -1.40 -6.47
CA LYS A 103 -13.51 -2.55 -5.62
C LYS A 103 -14.60 -3.44 -6.26
N GLY A 104 -15.69 -2.83 -6.74
CA GLY A 104 -16.77 -3.51 -7.44
C GLY A 104 -16.29 -4.18 -8.72
N TYR A 105 -15.44 -3.50 -9.49
CA TYR A 105 -14.85 -4.05 -10.72
C TYR A 105 -13.91 -5.24 -10.47
N PHE A 106 -13.13 -5.22 -9.39
CA PHE A 106 -12.28 -6.35 -9.01
C PHE A 106 -13.10 -7.59 -8.68
N GLY A 107 -14.25 -7.39 -8.05
CA GLY A 107 -15.15 -8.47 -7.66
C GLY A 107 -14.66 -9.25 -6.44
N PRO A 108 -15.28 -10.43 -6.17
CA PRO A 108 -15.02 -11.21 -4.97
C PRO A 108 -13.53 -11.53 -4.74
N THR A 109 -13.11 -11.54 -3.47
CA THR A 109 -11.70 -11.80 -3.08
C THR A 109 -11.19 -13.15 -3.58
N ARG A 110 -12.04 -14.19 -3.58
CA ARG A 110 -11.69 -15.52 -4.06
C ARG A 110 -11.98 -15.62 -5.57
N PRO A 111 -11.00 -16.07 -6.38
CA PRO A 111 -11.21 -16.26 -7.81
C PRO A 111 -12.37 -17.20 -8.16
N LYS A 112 -12.63 -18.25 -7.36
CA LYS A 112 -13.76 -19.17 -7.58
C LYS A 112 -15.12 -18.45 -7.47
N ASP A 113 -15.28 -17.60 -6.47
CA ASP A 113 -16.51 -16.81 -6.26
C ASP A 113 -16.71 -15.83 -7.42
N ALA A 114 -15.63 -15.24 -7.93
CA ALA A 114 -15.68 -14.38 -9.12
C ALA A 114 -16.10 -15.15 -10.38
N LYS A 115 -15.60 -16.38 -10.60
CA LYS A 115 -16.07 -17.25 -11.70
C LYS A 115 -17.55 -17.59 -11.57
N GLN A 116 -18.01 -17.90 -10.36
CA GLN A 116 -19.40 -18.24 -10.12
C GLN A 116 -20.33 -17.06 -10.40
N LEU A 117 -19.95 -15.85 -9.96
CA LEU A 117 -20.67 -14.62 -10.30
C LEU A 117 -20.77 -14.39 -11.81
N ALA A 118 -19.68 -14.61 -12.55
CA ALA A 118 -19.67 -14.50 -14.01
C ALA A 118 -20.60 -15.53 -14.67
N LYS A 119 -20.57 -16.79 -14.20
CA LYS A 119 -21.41 -17.87 -14.73
C LYS A 119 -22.90 -17.65 -14.46
N GLU A 120 -23.25 -17.20 -13.27
CA GLU A 120 -24.64 -17.09 -12.83
C GLU A 120 -25.31 -15.79 -13.26
N LYS A 121 -24.55 -14.68 -13.29
CA LYS A 121 -25.10 -13.33 -13.51
C LYS A 121 -24.55 -12.63 -14.75
N GLY A 122 -23.61 -13.25 -15.47
CA GLY A 122 -22.95 -12.64 -16.64
C GLY A 122 -22.01 -11.48 -16.28
N ILE A 123 -21.71 -11.26 -15.00
CA ILE A 123 -20.87 -10.15 -14.53
C ILE A 123 -19.40 -10.57 -14.56
N ILE A 124 -18.63 -10.01 -15.50
CA ILE A 124 -17.21 -10.32 -15.67
C ILE A 124 -16.36 -9.32 -14.87
N THR A 125 -15.93 -9.71 -13.67
CA THR A 125 -15.01 -8.91 -12.83
C THR A 125 -13.55 -9.14 -13.25
N LEU A 126 -12.62 -8.26 -12.84
CA LEU A 126 -11.20 -8.45 -13.15
C LEU A 126 -10.69 -9.80 -12.65
N ARG A 127 -11.02 -10.18 -11.40
CA ARG A 127 -10.61 -11.47 -10.84
C ARG A 127 -11.21 -12.65 -11.61
N ALA A 128 -12.43 -12.53 -12.14
CA ALA A 128 -12.99 -13.54 -13.03
C ALA A 128 -12.15 -13.68 -14.30
N GLN A 129 -11.80 -12.57 -14.97
CA GLN A 129 -10.96 -12.57 -16.18
C GLN A 129 -9.59 -13.21 -15.94
N LEU A 130 -8.95 -12.89 -14.81
CA LEU A 130 -7.63 -13.39 -14.45
C LEU A 130 -7.65 -14.88 -14.05
N SER A 131 -8.78 -15.37 -13.56
CA SER A 131 -8.94 -16.75 -13.10
C SER A 131 -9.14 -17.78 -14.22
N TYR A 132 -9.41 -17.33 -15.46
CA TYR A 132 -9.58 -18.21 -16.62
C TYR A 132 -8.28 -18.83 -17.13
N ALA A 133 -7.14 -18.36 -16.66
CA ALA A 133 -5.89 -19.07 -16.81
C ALA A 133 -5.60 -19.83 -15.51
N ASP A 134 -5.06 -21.04 -15.58
CA ASP A 134 -4.79 -21.98 -14.46
C ASP A 134 -3.75 -21.49 -13.42
N TYR A 135 -3.69 -20.18 -13.20
CA TYR A 135 -2.73 -19.44 -12.39
C TYR A 135 -3.23 -19.12 -10.97
N SER A 136 -4.51 -19.38 -10.67
CA SER A 136 -5.07 -19.11 -9.33
C SER A 136 -4.79 -20.26 -8.38
N VAL A 137 -3.94 -20.03 -7.37
CA VAL A 137 -3.90 -20.88 -6.17
C VAL A 137 -5.01 -20.43 -5.22
N ASP A 138 -6.02 -21.29 -5.02
CA ASP A 138 -7.10 -21.11 -4.04
C ASP A 138 -7.07 -22.30 -3.08
N ARG A 139 -6.16 -22.22 -2.10
CA ARG A 139 -6.01 -23.14 -0.96
C ARG A 139 -6.44 -22.41 0.32
N GLU A 140 -6.80 -23.13 1.36
CA GLU A 140 -7.27 -22.54 2.63
C GLU A 140 -6.31 -21.49 3.22
N GLU A 141 -5.00 -21.67 3.02
CA GLU A 141 -3.96 -20.79 3.55
C GLU A 141 -3.49 -19.70 2.57
N ARG A 142 -3.85 -19.78 1.28
CA ARG A 142 -3.36 -18.84 0.24
C ARG A 142 -4.36 -18.67 -0.89
N ILE A 143 -4.71 -17.42 -1.15
CA ILE A 143 -5.54 -17.00 -2.27
C ILE A 143 -4.72 -16.04 -3.15
N ASP A 144 -4.29 -16.53 -4.31
CA ASP A 144 -3.67 -15.70 -5.34
C ASP A 144 -4.80 -15.01 -6.12
N ASN A 145 -4.96 -13.71 -5.88
CA ASN A 145 -6.04 -12.90 -6.46
C ASN A 145 -5.55 -11.66 -7.21
N ALA A 146 -4.26 -11.64 -7.57
CA ALA A 146 -3.57 -10.68 -8.43
C ALA A 146 -3.52 -9.22 -7.96
N VAL A 147 -4.57 -8.73 -7.30
CA VAL A 147 -4.76 -7.31 -7.02
C VAL A 147 -5.34 -7.06 -5.63
N HIS A 148 -4.94 -5.95 -5.03
CA HIS A 148 -5.54 -5.32 -3.84
C HIS A 148 -6.19 -3.99 -4.23
N ALA A 149 -7.31 -3.64 -3.60
CA ALA A 149 -7.88 -2.30 -3.61
C ALA A 149 -8.36 -1.95 -2.20
N SER A 150 -8.28 -0.67 -1.83
CA SER A 150 -8.78 -0.18 -0.55
C SER A 150 -10.27 -0.45 -0.37
N GLU A 151 -10.69 -0.80 0.85
CA GLU A 151 -12.05 -1.27 1.14
C GLU A 151 -13.08 -0.15 1.39
N SER A 152 -12.59 1.05 1.75
CA SER A 152 -13.34 2.27 2.06
C SER A 152 -12.45 3.51 1.87
N GLU A 153 -13.03 4.71 1.85
CA GLU A 153 -12.26 5.97 1.79
C GLU A 153 -11.27 6.13 2.96
N ALA A 154 -11.68 5.76 4.18
CA ALA A 154 -10.83 5.83 5.36
C ALA A 154 -9.62 4.87 5.25
N GLU A 155 -9.87 3.65 4.77
CA GLU A 155 -8.79 2.69 4.50
C GLU A 155 -7.91 3.15 3.34
N ALA A 156 -8.48 3.79 2.33
CA ALA A 156 -7.72 4.35 1.22
C ALA A 156 -6.77 5.46 1.69
N GLU A 157 -7.23 6.40 2.52
CA GLU A 157 -6.36 7.42 3.10
C GLU A 157 -5.23 6.79 3.93
N ARG A 158 -5.55 5.83 4.81
CA ARG A 158 -4.55 5.13 5.64
C ARG A 158 -3.51 4.45 4.77
N GLU A 159 -3.96 3.68 3.78
CA GLU A 159 -3.10 2.91 2.89
C GLU A 159 -2.25 3.82 2.00
N ILE A 160 -2.82 4.87 1.40
CA ILE A 160 -2.06 5.83 0.58
C ILE A 160 -0.99 6.51 1.43
N LYS A 161 -1.34 6.94 2.66
CA LYS A 161 -0.37 7.56 3.58
C LYS A 161 0.72 6.60 4.03
N LEU A 162 0.47 5.29 4.07
CA LEU A 162 1.47 4.27 4.38
C LEU A 162 2.38 3.97 3.18
N TRP A 163 1.82 3.90 1.98
CA TRP A 163 2.56 3.47 0.79
C TRP A 163 3.25 4.60 0.07
N PHE A 164 2.75 5.83 0.12
CA PHE A 164 3.26 6.99 -0.62
C PHE A 164 3.61 8.17 0.30
N GLU A 165 4.48 9.03 -0.20
CA GLU A 165 4.80 10.33 0.39
C GLU A 165 4.20 11.47 -0.46
N PRO A 166 3.97 12.68 0.08
CA PRO A 166 3.41 13.78 -0.71
C PRO A 166 4.21 14.10 -1.98
N GLY A 167 5.54 13.94 -1.90
CA GLY A 167 6.44 14.13 -3.04
C GLY A 167 6.28 13.11 -4.16
N ASP A 168 5.59 11.98 -3.94
CA ASP A 168 5.28 11.00 -4.98
C ASP A 168 4.13 11.47 -5.91
N PHE A 169 3.44 12.56 -5.55
CA PHE A 169 2.30 13.11 -6.28
C PHE A 169 2.64 14.47 -6.93
N PRO A 170 2.15 14.72 -8.16
CA PRO A 170 2.01 16.07 -8.66
C PRO A 170 1.12 16.90 -7.72
N GLU A 171 1.38 18.21 -7.63
CA GLU A 171 0.73 19.09 -6.66
C GLU A 171 -0.80 19.03 -6.71
N GLN A 172 -1.39 19.00 -7.92
CA GLN A 172 -2.84 18.95 -8.11
C GLN A 172 -3.50 17.65 -7.64
N HIS A 173 -2.72 16.59 -7.37
CA HIS A 173 -3.20 15.28 -6.93
C HIS A 173 -2.89 15.00 -5.45
N ARG A 174 -2.35 15.96 -4.71
CA ARG A 174 -2.10 15.83 -3.25
C ARG A 174 -3.39 16.11 -2.47
N PHE A 175 -4.13 15.07 -2.15
CA PHE A 175 -5.44 15.19 -1.49
C PHE A 175 -5.37 15.35 0.03
N PHE A 176 -4.32 14.82 0.65
CA PHE A 176 -4.16 14.81 2.10
C PHE A 176 -3.22 15.93 2.56
N ASP A 177 -3.47 16.45 3.76
CA ASP A 177 -2.66 17.53 4.31
C ASP A 177 -1.20 17.10 4.49
N TYR A 178 -0.30 18.00 4.10
CA TYR A 178 1.14 17.80 4.14
C TYR A 178 1.84 19.10 4.54
N VAL A 179 3.06 18.95 5.05
CA VAL A 179 3.94 20.04 5.47
C VAL A 179 5.32 19.85 4.88
N GLU A 180 6.07 20.93 4.79
CA GLU A 180 7.52 20.87 4.59
C GLU A 180 8.17 20.72 5.97
N SER A 181 9.03 19.71 6.14
CA SER A 181 9.74 19.51 7.40
C SER A 181 10.79 20.57 7.61
N GLU A 182 10.90 21.11 8.82
CA GLU A 182 12.04 21.93 9.27
C GLU A 182 13.04 21.10 10.09
N GLU A 183 12.69 19.85 10.37
CA GLU A 183 13.36 19.01 11.35
C GLU A 183 14.06 17.82 10.68
N HIS A 184 15.07 17.30 11.38
CA HIS A 184 15.65 16.00 11.06
C HIS A 184 15.06 14.93 11.99
N PHE A 185 14.62 13.83 11.38
CA PHE A 185 14.24 12.63 12.09
C PHE A 185 15.02 11.45 11.57
N TYR A 186 15.59 10.67 12.47
CA TYR A 186 16.28 9.42 12.21
C TYR A 186 15.65 8.32 13.05
N TYR A 187 15.91 7.08 12.68
CA TYR A 187 15.58 5.93 13.52
C TYR A 187 16.77 5.00 13.66
N SER A 188 16.80 4.33 14.81
CA SER A 188 17.63 3.15 15.05
C SER A 188 16.72 1.99 15.45
N LYS A 189 17.12 0.77 15.11
CA LYS A 189 16.52 -0.46 15.64
C LYS A 189 17.58 -1.16 16.48
N GLU A 190 17.29 -1.49 17.73
CA GLU A 190 18.16 -2.37 18.50
C GLU A 190 18.21 -3.74 17.79
N SER A 191 19.36 -4.41 17.86
CA SER A 191 19.59 -5.69 17.16
C SER A 191 18.47 -6.70 17.44
N GLY A 192 17.89 -7.28 16.38
CA GLY A 192 16.81 -8.28 16.47
C GLY A 192 15.40 -7.69 16.35
N ASP A 193 14.47 -8.20 17.19
CA ASP A 193 13.06 -7.80 17.24
C ASP A 193 12.81 -6.54 18.09
N GLY A 194 13.85 -5.73 18.33
CA GLY A 194 13.76 -4.51 19.11
C GLY A 194 12.82 -3.47 18.49
N GLU A 195 12.17 -2.67 19.34
CA GLU A 195 11.33 -1.54 18.90
C GLU A 195 12.18 -0.47 18.24
N TYR A 196 11.57 0.26 17.30
CA TYR A 196 12.24 1.42 16.71
C TYR A 196 12.35 2.55 17.73
N ARG A 197 13.53 3.18 17.77
CA ARG A 197 13.77 4.40 18.55
C ARG A 197 13.89 5.58 17.59
N LEU A 198 13.11 6.63 17.86
CA LEU A 198 13.22 7.92 17.17
C LEU A 198 14.43 8.70 17.67
N LEU A 199 15.13 9.34 16.74
CA LEU A 199 16.31 10.17 16.97
C LEU A 199 16.18 11.49 16.23
N ASN A 200 16.68 12.57 16.84
CA ASN A 200 16.67 13.91 16.25
C ASN A 200 18.04 14.38 15.79
N THR A 201 19.07 13.59 16.10
CA THR A 201 20.44 13.76 15.63
C THR A 201 20.91 12.47 15.00
N ARG A 202 21.73 12.58 13.95
CA ARG A 202 22.29 11.39 13.30
C ARG A 202 23.29 10.71 14.24
N GLU A 203 22.99 9.47 14.61
CA GLU A 203 23.91 8.58 15.31
C GLU A 203 24.51 7.54 14.33
N PRO A 204 25.73 7.02 14.57
CA PRO A 204 26.28 5.93 13.76
C PRO A 204 25.31 4.75 13.66
N GLY A 205 25.03 4.29 12.43
CA GLY A 205 24.09 3.19 12.16
C GLY A 205 22.61 3.60 12.12
N SER A 206 22.25 4.83 12.50
CA SER A 206 20.89 5.34 12.31
C SER A 206 20.58 5.60 10.83
N LYS A 207 19.29 5.52 10.48
CA LYS A 207 18.77 5.82 9.14
C LYS A 207 17.86 7.04 9.19
N GLY A 208 17.93 7.89 8.17
CA GLY A 208 17.04 9.04 8.05
C GLY A 208 15.61 8.61 7.78
N ILE A 209 14.66 9.27 8.45
CA ILE A 209 13.23 9.24 8.13
C ILE A 209 12.94 10.45 7.23
N ILE A 210 13.19 11.66 7.74
CA ILE A 210 12.87 12.94 7.13
C ILE A 210 14.03 13.90 7.36
N ALA A 211 14.27 14.77 6.37
CA ALA A 211 15.22 15.88 6.44
C ALA A 211 14.48 17.21 6.17
N PRO A 212 15.06 18.36 6.55
CA PRO A 212 14.50 19.66 6.23
C PRO A 212 14.28 19.84 4.73
N GLY A 213 13.17 20.48 4.36
CA GLY A 213 12.73 20.64 2.97
C GLY A 213 11.98 19.44 2.39
N ALA A 214 11.93 18.29 3.07
CA ALA A 214 11.13 17.16 2.61
C ALA A 214 9.63 17.41 2.84
N LEU A 215 8.81 17.03 1.86
CA LEU A 215 7.35 17.04 2.02
C LEU A 215 6.90 15.79 2.79
N VAL A 216 6.14 15.99 3.85
CA VAL A 216 5.70 14.96 4.80
C VAL A 216 4.19 15.06 5.00
N TRP A 217 3.48 13.93 5.13
CA TRP A 217 2.08 14.01 5.56
C TRP A 217 2.00 14.69 6.92
N GLU A 218 1.07 15.63 7.07
CA GLU A 218 0.96 16.41 8.31
C GLU A 218 0.74 15.48 9.51
N THR A 219 -0.05 14.42 9.35
CA THR A 219 -0.30 13.41 10.38
C THR A 219 0.97 12.72 10.87
N ASP A 220 1.91 12.41 9.98
CA ASP A 220 3.18 11.81 10.34
C ASP A 220 4.08 12.80 11.06
N TYR A 221 4.19 14.01 10.52
CA TYR A 221 5.02 15.06 11.09
C TYR A 221 4.60 15.38 12.52
N GLN A 222 3.30 15.56 12.77
CA GLN A 222 2.77 15.81 14.10
C GLN A 222 3.07 14.64 15.06
N ASN A 223 2.92 13.39 14.62
CA ASN A 223 3.23 12.24 15.48
C ASN A 223 4.73 12.15 15.79
N LEU A 224 5.61 12.45 14.83
CA LEU A 224 7.06 12.48 15.05
C LEU A 224 7.47 13.57 16.05
N LEU A 225 6.83 14.74 16.02
CA LEU A 225 7.03 15.78 17.02
C LEU A 225 6.57 15.32 18.42
N LEU A 226 5.44 14.63 18.53
CA LEU A 226 4.98 14.06 19.81
C LEU A 226 5.97 13.03 20.37
N TYR A 227 6.47 12.14 19.52
CA TYR A 227 7.50 11.17 19.90
C TYR A 227 8.80 11.84 20.35
N ARG A 228 9.26 12.88 19.64
CA ARG A 228 10.45 13.66 20.00
C ARG A 228 10.30 14.34 21.36
N ASP A 229 9.20 15.07 21.53
CA ASP A 229 9.01 15.92 22.71
C ASP A 229 8.63 15.09 23.95
N LYS A 230 8.35 13.78 23.76
CA LYS A 230 7.78 12.89 24.79
C LYS A 230 6.51 13.47 25.40
N ARG A 231 5.75 14.19 24.59
CA ARG A 231 4.51 14.89 24.98
C ARG A 231 3.31 14.10 24.46
N SER A 232 2.30 13.94 25.31
CA SER A 232 1.02 13.27 24.99
C SER A 232 1.21 11.86 24.41
N SER A 233 0.10 11.17 24.12
CA SER A 233 0.13 9.87 23.44
C SER A 233 0.02 10.07 21.93
N PRO A 234 1.04 9.68 21.13
CA PRO A 234 0.93 9.64 19.67
C PRO A 234 -0.29 8.81 19.24
N THR A 235 -0.95 9.24 18.17
CA THR A 235 -2.13 8.55 17.62
C THR A 235 -1.75 7.44 16.65
N ILE A 236 -0.53 7.50 16.09
CA ILE A 236 0.00 6.53 15.12
C ILE A 236 1.27 5.91 15.72
N PRO A 237 1.39 4.57 15.76
CA PRO A 237 2.62 3.90 16.19
C PRO A 237 3.83 4.34 15.36
N LEU A 238 4.97 4.51 16.02
CA LEU A 238 6.23 4.88 15.36
C LEU A 238 6.62 3.88 14.27
N ASN A 239 6.35 2.60 14.48
CA ASN A 239 6.59 1.53 13.50
C ASN A 239 5.80 1.78 12.20
N SER A 240 4.54 2.21 12.30
CA SER A 240 3.70 2.54 11.14
C SER A 240 4.28 3.69 10.31
N ILE A 241 4.84 4.70 10.98
CA ILE A 241 5.50 5.83 10.32
C ILE A 241 6.77 5.34 9.62
N ILE A 242 7.64 4.62 10.35
CA ILE A 242 8.93 4.13 9.83
C ILE A 242 8.75 3.13 8.68
N ALA A 243 7.72 2.28 8.73
CA ALA A 243 7.43 1.26 7.71
C ALA A 243 7.38 1.84 6.28
N LYS A 244 6.83 3.05 6.13
CA LYS A 244 6.84 3.78 4.87
C LYS A 244 8.24 4.19 4.42
N TYR A 245 9.01 4.84 5.31
CA TYR A 245 10.33 5.37 4.94
C TYR A 245 11.36 4.25 4.72
N LEU A 246 11.09 3.04 5.21
CA LEU A 246 11.87 1.85 4.87
C LEU A 246 11.83 1.52 3.36
N ILE A 247 10.79 1.92 2.62
CA ILE A 247 10.67 1.68 1.17
C ILE A 247 11.88 2.25 0.41
N LYS A 248 12.45 3.37 0.87
CA LYS A 248 13.56 4.08 0.19
C LYS A 248 14.95 3.59 0.60
N THR A 249 15.08 2.78 1.64
CA THR A 249 16.37 2.55 2.32
C THR A 249 16.89 1.11 2.25
N ARG A 250 16.30 0.25 1.40
CA ARG A 250 16.67 -1.16 1.21
C ARG A 250 16.65 -1.60 -0.25
#